data_AF-A0A5N4WTH1-F1
#
_entry.id   AF-A0A5N4WTH1-F1
#
_cell.length_a   1.000
_cell.length_b   1.000
_cell.length_c   1.000
_cell.angle_alpha   90.00
_cell.angle_beta   90.00
_cell.angle_gamma   90.00
#
_symmetry.space_group_name_H-M   'P 1'
#
loop_
_entity.id
_entity.type
_entity.pdbx_description
1 polymer ?
#
loop_
_entity_poly.entity_id
_entity_poly.type
_entity_poly.pdbx_seq_one_letter_code
_entity_poly.pdbx_strand_id
1 'polypeptide(L)'
;MATYTATADANGDFTVPFSANYTSGQKIIVTAEKDGATKSIELYAPSEVTGGGVIKFSGTYSNFPQNIGVVTLTSQISGIIQANAMKSGSSADNIFYCATGLIIEGAVTEIKDYGFDGWYKAYQLTLPSGLIKIGPYSFQRFGSAATVDFGITLPNTVTTLSNYSFYYANMKSFDIGTGVTTIPQWCFAYTAKLETFNYRNVTTIADNAFSSTNLKYNLIPNTVTLLQSGCFQFAKSIEVSVGSGITTIPTFAFYQNTSCLKFTIGVNVSSIGANGMSYMTACNELICLPAVPPTITSTSLTSLKATCVIKVPVGSLSAYQTATNWSAFASQMVGV
;
A
#
# COMPACT_ATOMS: atom_id res chain seq x y z
N MET A 1 -13.06 8.93 -32.22
CA MET A 1 -13.57 8.92 -30.83
C MET A 1 -14.97 8.31 -30.89
N ALA A 2 -15.27 7.31 -30.06
CA ALA A 2 -16.57 6.65 -30.07
C ALA A 2 -17.41 7.14 -28.87
N THR A 3 -18.68 7.46 -29.11
CA THR A 3 -19.61 7.93 -28.07
C THR A 3 -20.61 6.82 -27.76
N TYR A 4 -20.74 6.49 -26.48
CA TYR A 4 -21.68 5.50 -25.96
C TYR A 4 -22.71 6.22 -25.10
N THR A 5 -23.96 6.11 -25.48
CA THR A 5 -25.08 6.66 -24.72
C THR A 5 -25.76 5.53 -23.97
N ALA A 6 -25.90 5.69 -22.65
CA ALA A 6 -26.67 4.80 -21.80
C ALA A 6 -27.77 5.61 -21.10
N THR A 7 -28.99 5.07 -21.08
CA THR A 7 -30.08 5.62 -20.28
C THR A 7 -30.03 4.97 -18.91
N ALA A 8 -30.11 5.76 -17.84
CA ALA A 8 -30.21 5.15 -16.52
C ALA A 8 -31.59 4.62 -16.19
N ASP A 9 -31.61 3.69 -15.25
CA ASP A 9 -32.82 3.16 -14.66
C ASP A 9 -33.48 4.13 -13.63
N ALA A 10 -34.53 3.63 -12.99
CA ALA A 10 -35.28 4.36 -11.98
C ALA A 10 -34.40 4.81 -10.80
N ASN A 11 -33.37 4.04 -10.45
CA ASN A 11 -32.44 4.32 -9.35
C ASN A 11 -31.33 5.30 -9.74
N GLY A 12 -31.14 5.55 -11.04
CA GLY A 12 -30.07 6.40 -11.57
C GLY A 12 -28.81 5.61 -11.97
N ASP A 13 -28.91 4.28 -11.97
CA ASP A 13 -27.82 3.40 -12.38
C ASP A 13 -27.81 3.27 -13.90
N PHE A 14 -26.62 3.26 -14.50
CA PHE A 14 -26.48 3.08 -15.94
C PHE A 14 -25.39 2.07 -16.28
N THR A 15 -25.54 1.48 -17.46
CA THR A 15 -24.75 0.36 -17.94
C THR A 15 -24.06 0.75 -19.23
N VAL A 16 -22.73 0.66 -19.27
CA VAL A 16 -21.95 0.93 -20.48
C VAL A 16 -21.51 -0.41 -21.08
N PRO A 17 -22.08 -0.84 -22.22
CA PRO A 17 -21.59 -2.00 -22.94
C PRO A 17 -20.35 -1.59 -23.74
N PHE A 18 -19.22 -2.24 -23.47
CA PHE A 18 -18.07 -2.18 -24.37
C PHE A 18 -18.33 -3.20 -25.49
N SER A 19 -18.37 -2.77 -26.76
CA SER A 19 -18.41 -3.66 -27.94
C SER A 19 -17.03 -4.24 -28.33
N ALA A 20 -16.98 -5.23 -29.23
CA ALA A 20 -15.72 -5.85 -29.69
C ALA A 20 -14.84 -4.95 -30.60
N ASN A 21 -15.23 -3.70 -30.85
CA ASN A 21 -14.70 -2.87 -31.94
C ASN A 21 -13.73 -1.76 -31.49
N TYR A 22 -13.10 -1.85 -30.31
CA TYR A 22 -12.18 -0.81 -29.85
C TYR A 22 -10.72 -1.15 -30.06
N THR A 23 -9.91 -0.09 -30.15
CA THR A 23 -8.47 -0.17 -29.98
C THR A 23 -8.08 0.14 -28.53
N SER A 24 -6.98 -0.45 -28.05
CA SER A 24 -6.44 -0.22 -26.70
C SER A 24 -6.28 1.24 -26.35
N GLY A 25 -6.80 1.67 -25.19
CA GLY A 25 -6.66 3.06 -24.75
C GLY A 25 -7.37 4.04 -25.70
N GLN A 26 -8.34 3.57 -26.48
CA GLN A 26 -9.20 4.45 -27.24
C GLN A 26 -10.05 5.25 -26.25
N LYS A 27 -9.91 6.57 -26.32
CA LYS A 27 -10.79 7.50 -25.61
C LYS A 27 -12.22 7.31 -26.14
N ILE A 28 -13.13 6.99 -25.23
CA ILE A 28 -14.57 6.93 -25.48
C ILE A 28 -15.28 7.98 -24.65
N ILE A 29 -16.38 8.51 -25.15
CA ILE A 29 -17.28 9.36 -24.37
C ILE A 29 -18.44 8.50 -23.90
N VAL A 30 -18.69 8.46 -22.60
CA VAL A 30 -19.90 7.86 -22.03
C VAL A 30 -20.86 8.97 -21.68
N THR A 31 -22.05 8.94 -22.27
CA THR A 31 -23.15 9.87 -21.99
C THR A 31 -24.24 9.13 -21.25
N ALA A 32 -24.62 9.65 -20.09
CA ALA A 32 -25.75 9.19 -19.30
C ALA A 32 -26.95 10.10 -19.58
N GLU A 33 -28.13 9.53 -19.89
CA GLU A 33 -29.36 10.29 -20.16
C GLU A 33 -30.49 9.89 -19.21
N LYS A 34 -31.26 10.88 -18.72
CA LYS A 34 -32.49 10.68 -17.92
C LYS A 34 -33.40 11.89 -18.04
N ASP A 35 -34.69 11.68 -18.28
CA ASP A 35 -35.73 12.72 -18.34
C ASP A 35 -35.38 13.91 -19.27
N GLY A 36 -34.67 13.66 -20.37
CA GLY A 36 -34.26 14.68 -21.34
C GLY A 36 -32.97 15.44 -20.99
N ALA A 37 -32.34 15.17 -19.86
CA ALA A 37 -31.02 15.71 -19.50
C ALA A 37 -29.90 14.71 -19.85
N THR A 38 -28.76 15.22 -20.33
CA THR A 38 -27.58 14.42 -20.70
C THR A 38 -26.34 14.90 -19.96
N LYS A 39 -25.46 13.98 -19.55
CA LYS A 39 -24.13 14.29 -19.01
C LYS A 39 -23.10 13.30 -19.55
N SER A 40 -21.92 13.79 -19.89
CA SER A 40 -20.88 13.00 -20.57
C SER A 40 -19.55 13.02 -19.84
N ILE A 41 -18.78 11.93 -19.94
CA ILE A 41 -17.41 11.80 -19.42
C ILE A 41 -16.52 11.06 -20.43
N GLU A 42 -15.21 11.29 -20.35
CA GLU A 42 -14.22 10.55 -21.15
C GLU A 42 -13.67 9.35 -20.37
N LEU A 43 -13.72 8.15 -20.95
CA LEU A 43 -13.11 6.91 -20.44
C LEU A 43 -12.08 6.36 -21.44
N TYR A 44 -11.17 5.50 -20.99
CA TYR A 44 -10.27 4.76 -21.87
C TYR A 44 -10.73 3.31 -21.94
N ALA A 45 -11.08 2.82 -23.13
CA ALA A 45 -11.58 1.46 -23.28
C ALA A 45 -10.49 0.41 -22.96
N PRO A 46 -10.81 -0.65 -22.19
CA PRO A 46 -9.94 -1.82 -22.07
C PRO A 46 -9.80 -2.50 -23.44
N SER A 47 -8.63 -3.05 -23.74
CA SER A 47 -8.22 -3.20 -25.14
C SER A 47 -8.49 -4.49 -25.85
N GLU A 48 -8.83 -5.57 -25.14
CA GLU A 48 -9.13 -6.84 -25.78
C GLU A 48 -10.32 -7.46 -25.07
N VAL A 49 -11.45 -7.34 -25.74
CA VAL A 49 -12.66 -8.09 -25.44
C VAL A 49 -12.75 -9.20 -26.47
N THR A 50 -12.17 -10.35 -26.19
CA THR A 50 -12.94 -11.57 -26.49
C THR A 50 -14.17 -11.53 -25.59
N GLY A 51 -15.22 -10.81 -26.02
CA GLY A 51 -16.46 -10.61 -25.29
C GLY A 51 -16.60 -9.22 -24.68
N GLY A 52 -17.32 -8.33 -25.36
CA GLY A 52 -17.64 -7.00 -24.90
C GLY A 52 -18.18 -6.96 -23.47
N GLY A 53 -17.47 -6.30 -22.55
CA GLY A 53 -17.80 -6.29 -21.13
C GLY A 53 -18.78 -5.20 -20.72
N VAL A 54 -19.38 -5.33 -19.53
CA VAL A 54 -20.30 -4.34 -18.96
C VAL A 54 -19.68 -3.65 -17.75
N ILE A 55 -19.69 -2.31 -17.75
CA ILE A 55 -19.44 -1.50 -16.55
C ILE A 55 -20.78 -0.97 -16.04
N LYS A 56 -21.05 -1.21 -14.76
CA LYS A 56 -22.19 -0.65 -14.05
C LYS A 56 -21.73 0.46 -13.12
N PHE A 57 -22.41 1.59 -13.19
CA PHE A 57 -22.23 2.70 -12.26
C PHE A 57 -23.51 2.84 -11.44
N SER A 58 -23.39 2.78 -10.11
CA SER A 58 -24.51 3.15 -9.24
C SER A 58 -24.46 4.65 -8.90
N GLY A 59 -25.58 5.35 -8.74
CA GLY A 59 -25.57 6.76 -8.30
C GLY A 59 -26.84 7.56 -8.60
N THR A 60 -26.87 8.85 -8.24
CA THR A 60 -28.02 9.74 -8.54
C THR A 60 -27.68 10.81 -9.58
N TYR A 61 -28.65 11.11 -10.47
CA TYR A 61 -28.49 12.13 -11.52
C TYR A 61 -28.35 13.55 -11.00
N SER A 62 -28.98 13.83 -9.87
CA SER A 62 -29.13 15.19 -9.33
C SER A 62 -27.78 15.88 -9.10
N ASN A 63 -26.67 15.14 -8.95
CA ASN A 63 -25.32 15.68 -8.78
C ASN A 63 -24.23 14.93 -9.56
N PHE A 64 -24.55 14.22 -10.64
CA PHE A 64 -23.54 13.51 -11.44
C PHE A 64 -22.42 14.46 -11.95
N PRO A 65 -21.12 14.08 -11.90
CA PRO A 65 -20.58 12.80 -11.43
C PRO A 65 -20.22 12.78 -9.94
N GLN A 66 -20.58 13.80 -9.14
CA GLN A 66 -20.14 13.92 -7.75
C GLN A 66 -20.69 12.85 -6.79
N ASN A 67 -21.74 12.11 -7.20
CA ASN A 67 -22.45 11.08 -6.41
C ASN A 67 -22.41 9.70 -7.09
N ILE A 68 -21.21 9.18 -7.34
CA ILE A 68 -21.03 7.87 -7.95
C ILE A 68 -20.76 6.88 -6.83
N GLY A 69 -21.61 5.87 -6.73
CA GLY A 69 -21.46 4.78 -5.79
C GLY A 69 -20.38 3.80 -6.24
N VAL A 70 -20.71 2.52 -6.24
CA VAL A 70 -19.80 1.44 -6.61
C VAL A 70 -19.78 1.27 -8.13
N VAL A 71 -18.58 1.21 -8.70
CA VAL A 71 -18.36 0.80 -10.08
C VAL A 71 -18.09 -0.69 -10.12
N THR A 72 -18.88 -1.42 -10.90
CA THR A 72 -18.72 -2.87 -11.05
C THR A 72 -18.24 -3.23 -12.45
N LEU A 73 -17.07 -3.86 -12.53
CA LEU A 73 -16.59 -4.56 -13.72
C LEU A 73 -17.14 -5.99 -13.68
N THR A 74 -18.20 -6.21 -14.45
CA THR A 74 -18.96 -7.46 -14.43
C THR A 74 -18.13 -8.66 -14.90
N SER A 75 -18.67 -9.86 -14.70
CA SER A 75 -18.08 -11.14 -15.14
C SER A 75 -17.71 -11.22 -16.63
N GLN A 76 -18.25 -10.32 -17.46
CA GLN A 76 -17.94 -10.23 -18.90
C GLN A 76 -16.60 -9.55 -19.18
N ILE A 77 -16.04 -8.79 -18.23
CA ILE A 77 -14.69 -8.22 -18.37
C ILE A 77 -13.68 -9.31 -17.99
N SER A 78 -12.69 -9.59 -18.82
CA SER A 78 -11.70 -10.63 -18.55
C SER A 78 -10.32 -10.26 -19.08
N GLY A 79 -9.29 -11.05 -18.71
CA GLY A 79 -7.94 -10.86 -19.19
C GLY A 79 -7.25 -9.66 -18.54
N ILE A 80 -6.83 -8.68 -19.34
CA ILE A 80 -5.92 -7.62 -18.90
C ILE A 80 -6.64 -6.26 -18.85
N ILE A 81 -6.64 -5.62 -17.69
CA ILE A 81 -6.94 -4.18 -17.58
C ILE A 81 -5.71 -3.42 -18.04
N GLN A 82 -5.82 -2.69 -19.15
CA GLN A 82 -4.71 -1.96 -19.74
C GLN A 82 -4.32 -0.72 -18.94
N ALA A 83 -3.15 -0.18 -19.30
CA ALA A 83 -2.62 1.01 -18.66
C ALA A 83 -3.58 2.19 -18.80
N ASN A 84 -3.78 2.93 -17.71
CA ASN A 84 -4.66 4.10 -17.61
C ASN A 84 -6.17 3.84 -17.90
N ALA A 85 -6.63 2.60 -18.03
CA ALA A 85 -7.99 2.28 -18.47
C ALA A 85 -9.09 3.01 -17.65
N MET A 86 -8.98 3.01 -16.33
CA MET A 86 -9.94 3.64 -15.41
C MET A 86 -9.24 4.60 -14.45
N LYS A 87 -8.27 5.34 -14.98
CA LYS A 87 -7.55 6.41 -14.27
C LYS A 87 -8.41 7.66 -14.17
N SER A 88 -8.53 8.23 -12.98
CA SER A 88 -9.11 9.56 -12.78
C SER A 88 -8.04 10.67 -12.78
N GLY A 89 -6.80 10.33 -12.41
CA GLY A 89 -5.78 11.32 -12.10
C GLY A 89 -6.16 12.13 -10.86
N SER A 90 -6.21 13.46 -10.97
CA SER A 90 -6.60 14.39 -9.89
C SER A 90 -7.82 15.24 -10.26
N SER A 91 -8.60 14.83 -11.25
CA SER A 91 -9.77 15.58 -11.71
C SER A 91 -10.97 15.27 -10.81
N ALA A 92 -11.41 16.26 -10.03
CA ALA A 92 -12.55 16.11 -9.12
C ALA A 92 -13.89 15.84 -9.83
N ASP A 93 -13.97 16.12 -11.13
CA ASP A 93 -15.15 15.88 -11.98
C ASP A 93 -15.06 14.56 -12.75
N ASN A 94 -14.01 13.76 -12.54
CA ASN A 94 -13.93 12.43 -13.14
C ASN A 94 -14.77 11.43 -12.36
N ILE A 95 -15.55 10.59 -13.06
CA ILE A 95 -16.45 9.61 -12.43
C ILE A 95 -15.73 8.68 -11.44
N PHE A 96 -14.49 8.27 -11.73
CA PHE A 96 -13.71 7.37 -10.90
C PHE A 96 -13.11 8.08 -9.70
N TYR A 97 -12.85 9.40 -9.81
CA TYR A 97 -12.51 10.22 -8.65
C TYR A 97 -13.68 10.22 -7.66
N CYS A 98 -14.90 10.33 -8.17
CA CYS A 98 -16.11 10.44 -7.37
C CYS A 98 -16.66 9.10 -6.87
N ALA A 99 -16.27 7.98 -7.51
CA ALA A 99 -16.74 6.63 -7.18
C ALA A 99 -16.39 6.23 -5.74
N THR A 100 -17.37 5.67 -5.03
CA THR A 100 -17.18 5.19 -3.66
C THR A 100 -16.67 3.76 -3.56
N GLY A 101 -16.63 3.00 -4.65
CA GLY A 101 -16.10 1.65 -4.62
C GLY A 101 -15.83 1.06 -5.99
N LEU A 102 -15.02 0.01 -6.00
CA LEU A 102 -14.72 -0.80 -7.18
C LEU A 102 -14.94 -2.28 -6.87
N ILE A 103 -15.72 -2.95 -7.70
CA ILE A 103 -15.86 -4.41 -7.68
C ILE A 103 -15.43 -4.94 -9.05
N ILE A 104 -14.50 -5.90 -9.05
CA ILE A 104 -14.09 -6.62 -10.25
C ILE A 104 -14.56 -8.07 -10.12
N GLU A 105 -15.70 -8.39 -10.74
CA GLU A 105 -16.25 -9.74 -10.85
C GLU A 105 -15.67 -10.50 -12.05
N GLY A 106 -15.10 -9.75 -12.99
CA GLY A 106 -14.49 -10.24 -14.20
C GLY A 106 -13.34 -11.21 -13.98
N ALA A 107 -13.10 -12.10 -14.96
CA ALA A 107 -11.94 -13.00 -14.99
C ALA A 107 -10.65 -12.24 -15.39
N VAL A 108 -10.34 -11.15 -14.68
CA VAL A 108 -9.14 -10.33 -14.90
C VAL A 108 -7.94 -11.01 -14.24
N THR A 109 -6.87 -11.16 -15.02
CA THR A 109 -5.60 -11.79 -14.61
C THR A 109 -4.49 -10.78 -14.39
N GLU A 110 -4.56 -9.60 -15.01
CA GLU A 110 -3.54 -8.55 -14.86
C GLU A 110 -4.16 -7.15 -14.88
N ILE A 111 -3.62 -6.27 -14.05
CA ILE A 111 -3.88 -4.83 -14.08
C ILE A 111 -2.58 -4.14 -14.44
N LYS A 112 -2.55 -3.41 -15.56
CA LYS A 112 -1.38 -2.64 -15.99
C LYS A 112 -1.31 -1.26 -15.32
N ASP A 113 -0.26 -0.54 -15.71
CA ASP A 113 0.19 0.72 -15.12
C ASP A 113 -0.94 1.74 -15.01
N TYR A 114 -1.12 2.34 -13.83
CA TYR A 114 -2.16 3.34 -13.58
C TYR A 114 -3.61 2.89 -13.85
N GLY A 115 -3.89 1.57 -13.92
CA GLY A 115 -5.21 1.06 -14.29
C GLY A 115 -6.39 1.68 -13.51
N PHE A 116 -6.20 1.97 -12.23
CA PHE A 116 -7.17 2.56 -11.29
C PHE A 116 -6.56 3.70 -10.44
N ASP A 117 -5.67 4.50 -11.03
CA ASP A 117 -5.05 5.63 -10.32
C ASP A 117 -6.05 6.76 -10.05
N GLY A 118 -6.10 7.22 -8.79
CA GLY A 118 -6.85 8.43 -8.37
C GLY A 118 -8.30 8.19 -7.92
N TRP A 119 -8.66 7.01 -7.45
CA TRP A 119 -10.01 6.76 -6.92
C TRP A 119 -10.17 7.35 -5.50
N TYR A 120 -10.14 8.68 -5.40
CA TYR A 120 -10.01 9.45 -4.16
C TYR A 120 -11.23 9.41 -3.23
N LYS A 121 -12.42 9.01 -3.70
CA LYS A 121 -13.60 8.84 -2.84
C LYS A 121 -13.88 7.37 -2.48
N ALA A 122 -13.10 6.42 -3.01
CA ALA A 122 -13.36 5.01 -2.81
C ALA A 122 -13.18 4.60 -1.34
N TYR A 123 -14.01 3.69 -0.86
CA TYR A 123 -13.86 3.01 0.43
C TYR A 123 -14.22 1.52 0.32
N GLN A 124 -14.25 0.98 -0.90
CA GLN A 124 -14.50 -0.43 -1.17
C GLN A 124 -13.68 -0.88 -2.38
N LEU A 125 -13.03 -2.03 -2.28
CA LEU A 125 -12.33 -2.69 -3.37
C LEU A 125 -12.55 -4.21 -3.29
N THR A 126 -13.07 -4.81 -4.34
CA THR A 126 -13.10 -6.26 -4.53
C THR A 126 -12.28 -6.62 -5.77
N LEU A 127 -11.24 -7.45 -5.57
CA LEU A 127 -10.37 -7.95 -6.64
C LEU A 127 -10.80 -9.37 -7.04
N PRO A 128 -10.61 -9.76 -8.31
CA PRO A 128 -11.07 -11.06 -8.79
C PRO A 128 -10.11 -12.16 -8.36
N SER A 129 -10.64 -13.34 -8.07
CA SER A 129 -9.86 -14.48 -7.55
C SER A 129 -8.79 -15.00 -8.52
N GLY A 130 -8.88 -14.67 -9.81
CA GLY A 130 -7.90 -15.02 -10.85
C GLY A 130 -6.80 -13.98 -11.07
N LEU A 131 -6.75 -12.89 -10.30
CA LEU A 131 -5.76 -11.82 -10.49
C LEU A 131 -4.35 -12.31 -10.13
N ILE A 132 -3.42 -12.20 -11.08
CA ILE A 132 -2.03 -12.67 -10.93
C ILE A 132 -1.08 -11.49 -10.73
N LYS A 133 -1.30 -10.39 -11.45
CA LYS A 133 -0.34 -9.27 -11.53
C LYS A 133 -0.98 -7.90 -11.39
N ILE A 134 -0.33 -7.05 -10.60
CA ILE A 134 -0.68 -5.66 -10.37
C ILE A 134 0.51 -4.77 -10.79
N GLY A 135 0.27 -3.92 -11.78
CA GLY A 135 1.24 -3.07 -12.44
C GLY A 135 1.61 -1.81 -11.62
N PRO A 136 2.64 -1.08 -12.07
CA PRO A 136 3.07 0.16 -11.43
C PRO A 136 1.94 1.17 -11.27
N TYR A 137 1.86 1.83 -10.11
CA TYR A 137 0.87 2.89 -9.86
C TYR A 137 -0.60 2.51 -10.03
N SER A 138 -0.94 1.22 -10.18
CA SER A 138 -2.28 0.79 -10.59
C SER A 138 -3.38 1.21 -9.62
N PHE A 139 -3.10 1.28 -8.32
CA PHE A 139 -3.98 1.75 -7.26
C PHE A 139 -3.36 2.93 -6.50
N GLN A 140 -2.48 3.69 -7.17
CA GLN A 140 -1.97 4.93 -6.59
C GLN A 140 -3.16 5.86 -6.26
N ARG A 141 -3.14 6.48 -5.07
CA ARG A 141 -4.18 7.42 -4.61
C ARG A 141 -5.59 6.80 -4.59
N PHE A 142 -5.67 5.48 -4.46
CA PHE A 142 -6.92 4.78 -4.25
C PHE A 142 -7.38 4.95 -2.79
N GLY A 143 -8.63 5.29 -2.58
CA GLY A 143 -9.21 5.37 -1.25
C GLY A 143 -9.42 6.79 -0.76
N SER A 144 -10.40 6.97 0.11
CA SER A 144 -10.76 8.26 0.70
C SER A 144 -9.97 8.61 1.95
N ALA A 145 -9.51 9.86 1.98
CA ALA A 145 -9.01 10.49 3.20
C ALA A 145 -10.13 10.77 4.24
N ALA A 146 -11.42 10.69 3.86
CA ALA A 146 -12.57 10.89 4.76
C ALA A 146 -12.73 9.77 5.81
N THR A 147 -13.64 9.90 6.78
CA THR A 147 -13.72 9.05 8.00
C THR A 147 -14.14 7.58 7.81
N VAL A 148 -14.26 7.09 6.58
CA VAL A 148 -14.64 5.69 6.32
C VAL A 148 -13.39 4.81 6.31
N ASP A 149 -13.31 3.93 7.31
CA ASP A 149 -12.28 2.91 7.39
C ASP A 149 -12.64 1.72 6.51
N PHE A 150 -11.68 1.25 5.71
CA PHE A 150 -11.82 0.01 4.95
C PHE A 150 -10.48 -0.71 4.81
N GLY A 151 -10.54 -2.00 4.48
CA GLY A 151 -9.38 -2.85 4.23
C GLY A 151 -9.32 -3.33 2.78
N ILE A 152 -8.12 -3.69 2.32
CA ILE A 152 -7.91 -4.37 1.04
C ILE A 152 -7.30 -5.73 1.32
N THR A 153 -7.80 -6.76 0.63
CA THR A 153 -7.22 -8.11 0.64
C THR A 153 -6.86 -8.49 -0.79
N LEU A 154 -5.59 -8.82 -1.03
CA LEU A 154 -5.17 -9.38 -2.31
C LEU A 154 -5.61 -10.85 -2.39
N PRO A 155 -6.12 -11.28 -3.56
CA PRO A 155 -6.30 -12.70 -3.84
C PRO A 155 -4.98 -13.47 -3.67
N ASN A 156 -5.06 -14.71 -3.18
CA ASN A 156 -3.88 -15.57 -3.00
C ASN A 156 -3.15 -15.90 -4.31
N THR A 157 -3.81 -15.69 -5.44
CA THR A 157 -3.28 -15.87 -6.80
C THR A 157 -2.35 -14.73 -7.25
N VAL A 158 -2.34 -13.59 -6.55
CA VAL A 158 -1.45 -12.47 -6.88
C VAL A 158 -0.01 -12.87 -6.52
N THR A 159 0.84 -12.98 -7.53
CA THR A 159 2.27 -13.29 -7.37
C THR A 159 3.17 -12.10 -7.68
N THR A 160 2.63 -11.06 -8.33
CA THR A 160 3.42 -9.90 -8.75
C THR A 160 2.74 -8.59 -8.38
N LEU A 161 3.39 -7.85 -7.48
CA LEU A 161 3.15 -6.43 -7.23
C LEU A 161 4.28 -5.62 -7.85
N SER A 162 3.98 -4.41 -8.29
CA SER A 162 4.98 -3.53 -8.91
C SER A 162 5.25 -2.29 -8.06
N ASN A 163 6.28 -1.53 -8.44
CA ASN A 163 6.63 -0.31 -7.75
C ASN A 163 5.44 0.65 -7.71
N TYR A 164 5.26 1.32 -6.58
CA TYR A 164 4.20 2.32 -6.37
C TYR A 164 2.75 1.82 -6.52
N SER A 165 2.47 0.51 -6.60
CA SER A 165 1.11 0.01 -6.88
C SER A 165 0.03 0.56 -5.94
N PHE A 166 0.33 0.83 -4.67
CA PHE A 166 -0.59 1.44 -3.68
C PHE A 166 -0.06 2.76 -3.09
N TYR A 167 0.79 3.48 -3.83
CA TYR A 167 1.37 4.74 -3.39
C TYR A 167 0.29 5.78 -3.07
N TYR A 168 0.40 6.51 -1.95
CA TYR A 168 -0.64 7.45 -1.46
C TYR A 168 -2.06 6.88 -1.30
N ALA A 169 -2.23 5.55 -1.30
CA ALA A 169 -3.54 4.97 -1.08
C ALA A 169 -4.00 5.16 0.38
N ASN A 170 -5.31 5.26 0.59
CA ASN A 170 -5.92 5.56 1.89
C ASN A 170 -6.81 4.41 2.35
N MET A 171 -6.21 3.32 2.83
CA MET A 171 -6.89 2.21 3.49
C MET A 171 -6.42 2.07 4.94
N LYS A 172 -7.24 1.47 5.80
CA LYS A 172 -6.88 1.18 7.20
C LYS A 172 -6.10 -0.11 7.38
N SER A 173 -6.45 -1.13 6.61
CA SER A 173 -5.79 -2.43 6.66
C SER A 173 -5.47 -2.98 5.29
N PHE A 174 -4.41 -3.78 5.22
CA PHE A 174 -4.01 -4.45 3.99
C PHE A 174 -3.56 -5.89 4.27
N ASP A 175 -4.10 -6.84 3.52
CA ASP A 175 -3.64 -8.23 3.49
C ASP A 175 -3.00 -8.53 2.14
N ILE A 176 -1.71 -8.86 2.16
CA ILE A 176 -0.90 -9.05 0.94
C ILE A 176 -1.21 -10.37 0.22
N GLY A 177 -2.00 -11.26 0.83
CA GLY A 177 -2.25 -12.59 0.29
C GLY A 177 -1.02 -13.51 0.40
N THR A 178 -1.18 -14.78 0.05
CA THR A 178 -0.12 -15.79 0.24
C THR A 178 0.85 -15.93 -0.94
N GLY A 179 0.51 -15.38 -2.12
CA GLY A 179 1.33 -15.50 -3.33
C GLY A 179 2.43 -14.46 -3.48
N VAL A 180 2.37 -13.34 -2.75
CA VAL A 180 3.35 -12.25 -2.84
C VAL A 180 4.55 -12.51 -1.92
N THR A 181 5.76 -12.51 -2.50
CA THR A 181 7.03 -12.70 -1.78
C THR A 181 7.82 -11.41 -1.58
N THR A 182 7.61 -10.41 -2.44
CA THR A 182 8.33 -9.13 -2.39
C THR A 182 7.36 -7.96 -2.33
N ILE A 183 7.58 -7.05 -1.39
CA ILE A 183 6.92 -5.74 -1.35
C ILE A 183 7.81 -4.75 -2.12
N PRO A 184 7.37 -4.26 -3.28
CA PRO A 184 8.20 -3.45 -4.18
C PRO A 184 8.48 -2.04 -3.67
N GLN A 185 9.34 -1.35 -4.43
CA GLN A 185 9.78 0.00 -4.12
C GLN A 185 8.57 0.94 -3.99
N TRP A 186 8.54 1.73 -2.92
CA TRP A 186 7.48 2.72 -2.66
C TRP A 186 6.04 2.19 -2.69
N CYS A 187 5.82 0.87 -2.62
CA CYS A 187 4.52 0.25 -2.89
C CYS A 187 3.39 0.83 -2.02
N PHE A 188 3.65 1.02 -0.72
CA PHE A 188 2.73 1.58 0.27
C PHE A 188 3.25 2.89 0.86
N ALA A 189 4.16 3.60 0.18
CA ALA A 189 4.63 4.86 0.72
C ALA A 189 3.50 5.90 0.75
N TYR A 190 3.50 6.70 1.81
CA TYR A 190 2.50 7.72 2.12
C TYR A 190 1.06 7.19 2.25
N THR A 191 0.87 5.91 2.58
CA THR A 191 -0.45 5.39 2.97
C THR A 191 -0.75 5.78 4.42
N ALA A 192 -1.12 7.06 4.62
CA ALA A 192 -1.20 7.71 5.94
C ALA A 192 -2.27 7.14 6.88
N LYS A 193 -3.15 6.26 6.39
CA LYS A 193 -4.17 5.57 7.18
C LYS A 193 -3.88 4.09 7.44
N LEU A 194 -2.85 3.53 6.80
CA LEU A 194 -2.58 2.11 6.91
C LEU A 194 -2.08 1.80 8.32
N GLU A 195 -2.95 1.26 9.16
CA GLU A 195 -2.66 0.91 10.56
C GLU A 195 -2.22 -0.54 10.72
N THR A 196 -2.76 -1.45 9.90
CA THR A 196 -2.53 -2.89 10.01
C THR A 196 -2.12 -3.49 8.67
N PHE A 197 -1.02 -4.23 8.65
CA PHE A 197 -0.53 -4.91 7.45
C PHE A 197 -0.25 -6.39 7.76
N ASN A 198 -0.80 -7.28 6.95
CA ASN A 198 -0.53 -8.72 7.04
C ASN A 198 0.51 -9.13 6.01
N TYR A 199 1.72 -9.43 6.49
CA TYR A 199 2.89 -9.77 5.67
C TYR A 199 2.84 -11.16 5.02
N ARG A 200 2.07 -12.11 5.58
CA ARG A 200 1.94 -13.48 5.05
C ARG A 200 3.31 -14.13 4.77
N ASN A 201 3.63 -14.38 3.50
CA ASN A 201 4.84 -15.10 3.05
C ASN A 201 5.92 -14.15 2.50
N VAL A 202 5.81 -12.85 2.76
CA VAL A 202 6.81 -11.87 2.28
C VAL A 202 8.19 -12.20 2.83
N THR A 203 9.18 -12.19 1.95
CA THR A 203 10.61 -12.40 2.22
C THR A 203 11.42 -11.12 2.06
N THR A 204 10.97 -10.19 1.21
CA THR A 204 11.70 -8.96 0.86
C THR A 204 10.82 -7.72 0.98
N ILE A 205 11.34 -6.68 1.64
CA ILE A 205 10.72 -5.36 1.70
C ILE A 205 11.69 -4.35 1.06
N ALA A 206 11.30 -3.82 -0.10
CA ALA A 206 12.15 -2.99 -0.93
C ALA A 206 12.24 -1.52 -0.46
N ASP A 207 13.07 -0.73 -1.15
CA ASP A 207 13.37 0.64 -0.73
C ASP A 207 12.09 1.46 -0.56
N ASN A 208 11.99 2.15 0.58
CA ASN A 208 10.89 3.05 0.90
C ASN A 208 9.48 2.43 0.83
N ALA A 209 9.35 1.10 0.82
CA ALA A 209 8.07 0.40 0.63
C ALA A 209 6.93 0.91 1.53
N PHE A 210 7.23 1.27 2.78
CA PHE A 210 6.30 1.80 3.78
C PHE A 210 6.76 3.15 4.34
N SER A 211 7.45 3.95 3.54
CA SER A 211 7.84 5.31 3.94
C SER A 211 6.60 6.14 4.31
N SER A 212 6.65 6.86 5.42
CA SER A 212 5.58 7.79 5.84
C SER A 212 4.20 7.13 6.04
N THR A 213 4.18 5.89 6.53
CA THR A 213 2.93 5.15 6.84
C THR A 213 2.50 5.32 8.31
N ASN A 214 1.28 4.90 8.63
CA ASN A 214 0.73 4.94 9.99
C ASN A 214 0.63 3.54 10.63
N LEU A 215 1.51 2.61 10.23
CA LEU A 215 1.47 1.22 10.67
C LEU A 215 1.59 1.17 12.20
N LYS A 216 0.49 0.95 12.92
CA LYS A 216 0.45 1.10 14.38
C LYS A 216 1.36 0.09 15.07
N TYR A 217 1.27 -1.16 14.63
CA TYR A 217 2.11 -2.27 15.07
C TYR A 217 2.84 -2.83 13.86
N ASN A 218 4.14 -2.56 13.76
CA ASN A 218 4.98 -3.07 12.69
C ASN A 218 5.72 -4.33 13.17
N LEU A 219 5.01 -5.46 13.13
CA LEU A 219 5.52 -6.77 13.52
C LEU A 219 6.05 -7.50 12.29
N ILE A 220 7.31 -7.24 11.93
CA ILE A 220 7.96 -7.81 10.76
C ILE A 220 8.24 -9.30 11.06
N PRO A 221 7.63 -10.25 10.35
CA PRO A 221 7.70 -11.66 10.72
C PRO A 221 9.06 -12.28 10.35
N ASN A 222 9.31 -13.48 10.88
CA ASN A 222 10.53 -14.25 10.61
C ASN A 222 10.68 -14.68 9.15
N THR A 223 9.61 -14.63 8.35
CA THR A 223 9.67 -14.90 6.91
C THR A 223 10.43 -13.83 6.15
N VAL A 224 10.48 -12.60 6.65
CA VAL A 224 11.23 -11.51 6.01
C VAL A 224 12.71 -11.69 6.29
N THR A 225 13.50 -11.78 5.23
CA THR A 225 14.95 -11.98 5.27
C THR A 225 15.72 -10.78 4.75
N LEU A 226 15.08 -9.88 4.01
CA LEU A 226 15.72 -8.70 3.43
C LEU A 226 14.88 -7.43 3.62
N LEU A 227 15.49 -6.45 4.29
CA LEU A 227 15.04 -5.06 4.31
C LEU A 227 15.96 -4.24 3.40
N GLN A 228 15.39 -3.32 2.63
CA GLN A 228 16.15 -2.33 1.86
C GLN A 228 16.03 -0.91 2.45
N SER A 229 16.75 0.04 1.86
CA SER A 229 16.98 1.38 2.42
C SER A 229 15.67 2.13 2.62
N GLY A 230 15.51 2.74 3.78
CA GLY A 230 14.34 3.58 4.07
C GLY A 230 12.99 2.86 4.08
N CYS A 231 12.94 1.52 4.08
CA CYS A 231 11.70 0.76 3.91
C CYS A 231 10.57 1.15 4.88
N PHE A 232 10.88 1.64 6.08
CA PHE A 232 9.92 2.18 7.05
C PHE A 232 10.30 3.58 7.56
N GLN A 233 11.03 4.39 6.78
CA GLN A 233 11.39 5.75 7.21
C GLN A 233 10.12 6.60 7.43
N PHE A 234 10.14 7.47 8.43
CA PHE A 234 9.00 8.32 8.83
C PHE A 234 7.70 7.57 9.17
N ALA A 235 7.75 6.23 9.33
CA ALA A 235 6.59 5.48 9.76
C ALA A 235 6.22 5.85 11.21
N LYS A 236 4.92 5.91 11.49
CA LYS A 236 4.38 6.31 12.80
C LYS A 236 4.01 5.11 13.66
N SER A 237 4.82 4.07 13.61
CA SER A 237 4.62 2.87 14.42
C SER A 237 4.79 3.18 15.90
N ILE A 238 3.91 2.60 16.73
CA ILE A 238 3.98 2.68 18.19
C ILE A 238 4.92 1.58 18.71
N GLU A 239 4.84 0.39 18.10
CA GLU A 239 5.72 -0.73 18.39
C GLU A 239 6.24 -1.34 17.10
N VAL A 240 7.53 -1.65 17.11
CA VAL A 240 8.23 -2.33 16.01
C VAL A 240 8.91 -3.58 16.56
N SER A 241 8.78 -4.68 15.83
CA SER A 241 9.55 -5.90 16.08
C SER A 241 10.14 -6.39 14.76
N VAL A 242 11.45 -6.58 14.75
CA VAL A 242 12.19 -7.14 13.62
C VAL A 242 12.36 -8.65 13.85
N GLY A 243 11.78 -9.46 12.97
CA GLY A 243 11.85 -10.92 13.04
C GLY A 243 13.26 -11.48 12.92
N SER A 244 13.42 -12.76 13.28
CA SER A 244 14.71 -13.45 13.28
C SER A 244 15.29 -13.74 11.89
N GLY A 245 14.51 -13.56 10.81
CA GLY A 245 15.01 -13.71 9.44
C GLY A 245 15.96 -12.58 9.00
N ILE A 246 15.94 -11.42 9.68
CA ILE A 246 16.73 -10.24 9.31
C ILE A 246 18.12 -10.27 9.92
N THR A 247 19.14 -10.06 9.08
CA THR A 247 20.55 -9.95 9.50
C THR A 247 21.07 -8.51 9.53
N THR A 248 20.40 -7.59 8.82
CA THR A 248 20.84 -6.20 8.66
C THR A 248 19.65 -5.26 8.70
N ILE A 249 19.73 -4.22 9.53
CA ILE A 249 18.85 -3.05 9.45
C ILE A 249 19.57 -2.03 8.56
N PRO A 250 19.11 -1.79 7.31
CA PRO A 250 19.86 -0.97 6.36
C PRO A 250 19.77 0.53 6.68
N THR A 251 20.51 1.32 5.91
CA THR A 251 20.47 2.79 5.98
C THR A 251 19.03 3.30 5.94
N PHE A 252 18.71 4.23 6.85
CA PHE A 252 17.40 4.87 7.00
C PHE A 252 16.20 3.95 7.26
N ALA A 253 16.36 2.63 7.46
CA ALA A 253 15.24 1.68 7.53
C ALA A 253 14.08 2.14 8.44
N PHE A 254 14.38 2.62 9.64
CA PHE A 254 13.45 3.16 10.63
C PHE A 254 13.81 4.61 11.01
N TYR A 255 14.38 5.36 10.08
CA TYR A 255 14.72 6.77 10.28
C TYR A 255 13.48 7.58 10.66
N GLN A 256 13.59 8.41 11.70
CA GLN A 256 12.51 9.29 12.16
C GLN A 256 11.19 8.56 12.45
N ASN A 257 11.27 7.35 13.01
CA ASN A 257 10.14 6.67 13.63
C ASN A 257 9.85 7.29 15.02
N THR A 258 9.46 8.58 15.02
CA THR A 258 9.39 9.43 16.23
C THR A 258 8.28 9.05 17.19
N SER A 259 7.29 8.25 16.75
CA SER A 259 6.18 7.76 17.59
C SER A 259 6.47 6.40 18.24
N CYS A 260 7.57 5.74 17.87
CA CYS A 260 7.88 4.39 18.35
C CYS A 260 8.23 4.43 19.84
N LEU A 261 7.41 3.77 20.66
CA LEU A 261 7.59 3.64 22.10
C LEU A 261 8.43 2.43 22.48
N LYS A 262 8.37 1.37 21.66
CA LYS A 262 9.07 0.11 21.89
C LYS A 262 9.60 -0.48 20.59
N PHE A 263 10.87 -0.86 20.58
CA PHE A 263 11.50 -1.46 19.42
C PHE A 263 12.25 -2.73 19.82
N THR A 264 12.01 -3.82 19.09
CA THR A 264 12.73 -5.09 19.28
C THR A 264 13.59 -5.41 18.05
N ILE A 265 14.90 -5.56 18.27
CA ILE A 265 15.87 -6.01 17.28
C ILE A 265 15.96 -7.53 17.35
N GLY A 266 15.71 -8.20 16.22
CA GLY A 266 15.74 -9.66 16.10
C GLY A 266 17.10 -10.26 16.42
N VAL A 267 17.10 -11.51 16.89
CA VAL A 267 18.28 -12.21 17.41
C VAL A 267 19.44 -12.34 16.41
N ASN A 268 19.14 -12.37 15.11
CA ASN A 268 20.14 -12.56 14.06
C ASN A 268 20.65 -11.24 13.44
N VAL A 269 20.17 -10.08 13.91
CA VAL A 269 20.64 -8.79 13.41
C VAL A 269 22.11 -8.61 13.82
N SER A 270 22.96 -8.44 12.83
CA SER A 270 24.42 -8.34 12.96
C SER A 270 24.96 -6.94 12.65
N SER A 271 24.17 -6.11 11.94
CA SER A 271 24.54 -4.72 11.66
C SER A 271 23.32 -3.80 11.52
N ILE A 272 23.54 -2.52 11.87
CA ILE A 272 22.60 -1.41 11.71
C ILE A 272 23.31 -0.31 10.93
N GLY A 273 22.79 0.00 9.75
CA GLY A 273 23.36 0.99 8.83
C GLY A 273 23.28 2.42 9.36
N ALA A 274 23.86 3.34 8.58
CA ALA A 274 23.81 4.76 8.89
C ALA A 274 22.37 5.26 8.96
N ASN A 275 22.05 5.96 10.03
CA ASN A 275 20.70 6.41 10.33
C ASN A 275 19.60 5.33 10.36
N GLY A 276 19.95 4.04 10.50
CA GLY A 276 18.99 2.93 10.42
C GLY A 276 17.86 3.02 11.45
N MET A 277 18.12 3.64 12.61
CA MET A 277 17.17 3.81 13.73
C MET A 277 17.33 5.19 14.40
N SER A 278 17.74 6.24 13.67
CA SER A 278 17.87 7.58 14.26
C SER A 278 16.51 8.24 14.50
N TYR A 279 16.51 9.21 15.42
CA TYR A 279 15.37 10.05 15.78
C TYR A 279 14.18 9.26 16.33
N MET A 280 14.46 8.18 17.06
CA MET A 280 13.47 7.46 17.86
C MET A 280 13.25 8.16 19.21
N THR A 281 12.74 9.40 19.13
CA THR A 281 12.68 10.33 20.27
C THR A 281 11.64 9.96 21.33
N ALA A 282 10.66 9.11 21.00
CA ALA A 282 9.67 8.60 21.95
C ALA A 282 10.00 7.21 22.52
N CYS A 283 11.08 6.56 22.07
CA CYS A 283 11.38 5.17 22.41
C CYS A 283 11.71 5.02 23.89
N ASN A 284 10.81 4.40 24.65
CA ASN A 284 11.01 4.10 26.07
C ASN A 284 11.84 2.84 26.26
N GLU A 285 11.73 1.88 25.33
CA GLU A 285 12.33 0.56 25.46
C GLU A 285 12.89 0.08 24.12
N LEU A 286 14.19 -0.17 24.11
CA LEU A 286 14.90 -0.83 23.00
C LEU A 286 15.35 -2.21 23.47
N ILE A 287 14.79 -3.26 22.89
CA ILE A 287 15.15 -4.65 23.18
C ILE A 287 16.10 -5.13 22.08
N CYS A 288 17.34 -5.39 22.46
CA CYS A 288 18.37 -5.98 21.61
C CYS A 288 18.50 -7.46 21.94
N LEU A 289 18.05 -8.35 21.04
CA LEU A 289 18.17 -9.80 21.24
C LEU A 289 19.53 -10.43 20.81
N PRO A 290 20.35 -9.84 19.93
CA PRO A 290 21.63 -10.44 19.54
C PRO A 290 22.57 -10.68 20.74
N ALA A 291 23.18 -11.87 20.79
CA ALA A 291 24.19 -12.20 21.82
C ALA A 291 25.52 -11.47 21.57
N VAL A 292 25.80 -11.08 20.33
CA VAL A 292 26.95 -10.25 19.95
C VAL A 292 26.41 -8.87 19.57
N PRO A 293 26.94 -7.77 20.12
CA PRO A 293 26.49 -6.42 19.75
C PRO A 293 26.54 -6.21 18.22
N PRO A 294 25.44 -5.83 17.57
CA PRO A 294 25.43 -5.51 16.15
C PRO A 294 26.44 -4.40 15.86
N THR A 295 27.10 -4.45 14.70
CA THR A 295 27.93 -3.31 14.26
C THR A 295 27.03 -2.12 13.94
N ILE A 296 27.29 -0.97 14.55
CA ILE A 296 26.56 0.28 14.30
C ILE A 296 27.51 1.41 13.91
N THR A 297 27.01 2.41 13.20
CA THR A 297 27.76 3.66 12.92
C THR A 297 27.49 4.69 14.02
N SER A 298 28.24 5.81 14.00
CA SER A 298 27.98 6.94 14.92
C SER A 298 26.60 7.58 14.72
N THR A 299 25.90 7.28 13.62
CA THR A 299 24.58 7.84 13.32
C THR A 299 23.43 6.86 13.50
N SER A 300 23.68 5.55 13.61
CA SER A 300 22.62 4.52 13.63
C SER A 300 21.52 4.76 14.67
N LEU A 301 21.87 5.30 15.84
CA LEU A 301 20.98 5.56 16.98
C LEU A 301 20.96 7.04 17.41
N THR A 302 21.37 7.98 16.54
CA THR A 302 21.32 9.42 16.84
C THR A 302 19.93 9.83 17.29
N SER A 303 19.85 10.65 18.36
CA SER A 303 18.58 11.13 18.91
C SER A 303 17.61 10.02 19.38
N LEU A 304 18.13 8.84 19.75
CA LEU A 304 17.40 7.92 20.63
C LEU A 304 17.05 8.67 21.92
N LYS A 305 15.84 8.45 22.45
CA LYS A 305 15.38 9.09 23.69
C LYS A 305 16.41 8.89 24.81
N ALA A 306 16.82 9.97 25.48
CA ALA A 306 17.86 9.91 26.50
C ALA A 306 17.51 9.01 27.70
N THR A 307 16.22 8.81 27.98
CA THR A 307 15.72 7.92 29.03
C THR A 307 15.25 6.55 28.51
N CYS A 308 15.57 6.20 27.26
CA CYS A 308 15.32 4.87 26.73
C CYS A 308 16.06 3.83 27.58
N VAL A 309 15.38 2.75 27.94
CA VAL A 309 16.02 1.58 28.56
C VAL A 309 16.42 0.62 27.44
N ILE A 310 17.71 0.34 27.33
CA ILE A 310 18.25 -0.61 26.35
C ILE A 310 18.42 -1.96 27.04
N LYS A 311 17.59 -2.92 26.69
CA LYS A 311 17.63 -4.29 27.19
C LYS A 311 18.51 -5.14 26.28
N VAL A 312 19.53 -5.78 26.84
CA VAL A 312 20.45 -6.69 26.14
C VAL A 312 20.52 -8.01 26.90
N PRO A 313 20.96 -9.13 26.29
CA PRO A 313 21.11 -10.39 27.01
C PRO A 313 22.09 -10.21 28.18
N VAL A 314 21.75 -10.74 29.36
CA VAL A 314 22.57 -10.58 30.58
C VAL A 314 24.04 -10.99 30.38
N GLY A 315 24.30 -12.07 29.61
CA GLY A 315 25.66 -12.53 29.30
C GLY A 315 26.44 -11.63 28.33
N SER A 316 25.74 -10.72 27.64
CA SER A 316 26.30 -9.83 26.62
C SER A 316 26.42 -8.38 27.10
N LEU A 317 25.96 -8.05 28.31
CA LEU A 317 25.90 -6.67 28.81
C LEU A 317 27.26 -5.96 28.73
N SER A 318 28.33 -6.58 29.25
CA SER A 318 29.68 -5.99 29.19
C SER A 318 30.20 -5.82 27.76
N ALA A 319 29.84 -6.73 26.84
CA ALA A 319 30.21 -6.61 25.44
C ALA A 319 29.50 -5.42 24.77
N TYR A 320 28.20 -5.22 25.05
CA TYR A 320 27.47 -4.06 24.56
C TYR A 320 28.01 -2.74 25.12
N GLN A 321 28.30 -2.67 26.43
CA GLN A 321 28.80 -1.45 27.08
C GLN A 321 30.19 -1.00 26.57
N THR A 322 30.97 -1.91 25.98
CA THR A 322 32.33 -1.63 25.47
C THR A 322 32.42 -1.60 23.95
N ALA A 323 31.40 -2.10 23.24
CA ALA A 323 31.38 -2.11 21.78
C ALA A 323 31.39 -0.69 21.17
N THR A 324 32.07 -0.55 20.03
CA THR A 324 32.18 0.72 19.31
C THR A 324 30.79 1.31 19.03
N ASN A 325 30.63 2.61 19.32
CA ASN A 325 29.39 3.39 19.23
C ASN A 325 28.28 2.97 20.21
N TRP A 326 28.16 1.69 20.58
CA TRP A 326 27.25 1.26 21.65
C TRP A 326 27.63 1.81 23.02
N SER A 327 28.93 1.96 23.28
CA SER A 327 29.45 2.50 24.54
C SER A 327 28.93 3.91 24.88
N ALA A 328 28.49 4.69 23.89
CA ALA A 328 27.83 5.98 24.09
C ALA A 328 26.48 5.86 24.84
N PHE A 329 25.89 4.67 24.86
CA PHE A 329 24.61 4.36 25.51
C PHE A 329 24.77 3.44 26.73
N ALA A 330 26.00 3.20 27.22
CA ALA A 330 26.28 2.22 28.26
C ALA A 330 25.46 2.44 29.56
N SER A 331 25.17 3.70 29.91
CA SER A 331 24.35 4.06 31.08
C SER A 331 22.85 3.77 30.92
N GLN A 332 22.37 3.55 29.69
CA GLN A 332 20.98 3.18 29.39
C GLN A 332 20.77 1.66 29.40
N MET A 333 21.85 0.87 29.45
CA MET A 333 21.80 -0.57 29.24
C MET A 333 21.52 -1.35 30.52
N VAL A 334 20.63 -2.33 30.42
CA VAL A 334 20.36 -3.33 31.47
C VAL A 334 20.43 -4.73 30.88
N GLY A 335 21.06 -5.64 31.60
CA GLY A 335 21.07 -7.07 31.28
C GLY A 335 19.76 -7.70 31.73
N VAL A 336 19.06 -8.36 30.82
CA VAL A 336 17.83 -9.12 31.07
C VAL A 336 17.90 -10.54 30.50
#